data_AF-B9XD89-F1
#
_entry.id   AF-B9XD89-F1
#
_cell.length_a   1.000
_cell.length_b   1.000
_cell.length_c   1.000
_cell.angle_alpha   90.00
_cell.angle_beta   90.00
_cell.angle_gamma   90.00
#
_symmetry.space_group_name_H-M   'P 1'
#
loop_
_entity.id
_entity.type
_entity.pdbx_description
1 polymer ?
#
loop_
_entity_poly.entity_id
_entity_poly.type
_entity_poly.pdbx_seq_one_letter_code
_entity_poly.pdbx_strand_id
1 'polypeptide(L)'
;MRTIKLPGLIVLSLSLSLVHAPAFSLLGPFAPWMDPVESYHDGTIGGPMNLGEEYRWNVPVVTYAYDQSFVQYFGSNGVAAVDSAMKILNDLPPASALAPSNYPFSTLRVNFAAQSSSLFDIKSITLSHMLEQMGLASPERFVFCLRNYSEANNTTNYNVITRNFDPITTTYSSNINNVLYDYYFFHSANSSRVDAVDFAVDPMAEAFTSVAGFNSDYPGLLFTGLTFDDVGGLKYLLNTNNLNMESLLPGVHGYGANASSYVNQALRPGVDKITFQKVRYDAVFQQIFPPFTNRFTDTFLSNGIFVQQSLERVITKPDILFTADSAGFGFVSRTGTTNWLNNGTPGQHGPGVIQPPIVVNFNRIGPTLQNNGTYPVPYTPEESTWGTFDESTNAPISYPATVGNTTAFNFRLINNSSPTPSARDSTWTLSGQPNDHFLLQTSTNLLDWSSIATITNRGGTFTYIDTIAAKTSQRYFRTIPQ
;
A
#
# COMPACT_ATOMS: atom_id res chain seq x y z
N MET A 1 -38.64 -67.41 14.43
CA MET A 1 -37.46 -66.55 14.20
C MET A 1 -37.86 -65.10 14.43
N ARG A 2 -37.43 -64.52 15.55
CA ARG A 2 -37.53 -63.08 15.83
C ARG A 2 -36.17 -62.46 15.50
N THR A 3 -36.12 -61.51 14.57
CA THR A 3 -35.06 -60.49 14.43
C THR A 3 -35.55 -59.44 13.44
N ILE A 4 -36.16 -58.36 13.93
CA ILE A 4 -35.60 -57.00 14.10
C ILE A 4 -35.33 -56.31 12.75
N LYS A 5 -36.28 -55.48 12.31
CA LYS A 5 -36.05 -54.42 11.32
C LYS A 5 -35.39 -53.25 12.05
N LEU A 6 -34.13 -52.96 11.74
CA LEU A 6 -33.50 -51.70 12.10
C LEU A 6 -34.16 -50.57 11.29
N PRO A 7 -34.59 -49.46 11.91
CA PRO A 7 -35.00 -48.29 11.13
C PRO A 7 -33.74 -47.68 10.51
N GLY A 8 -33.80 -47.43 9.19
CA GLY A 8 -32.76 -46.71 8.48
C GLY A 8 -32.56 -45.34 9.12
N LEU A 9 -31.37 -45.11 9.67
CA LEU A 9 -30.91 -43.79 10.03
C LEU A 9 -30.75 -43.00 8.74
N ILE A 10 -31.75 -42.20 8.39
CA ILE A 10 -31.57 -41.10 7.44
C ILE A 10 -30.67 -40.11 8.18
N VAL A 11 -29.37 -40.16 7.90
CA VAL A 11 -28.48 -39.05 8.20
C VAL A 11 -28.89 -37.94 7.24
N LEU A 12 -29.81 -37.09 7.70
CA LEU A 12 -30.00 -35.79 7.12
C LEU A 12 -28.73 -35.01 7.48
N SER A 13 -27.73 -35.05 6.62
CA SER A 13 -26.63 -34.09 6.68
C SER A 13 -27.26 -32.73 6.37
N LEU A 14 -27.72 -32.04 7.41
CA LEU A 14 -27.68 -30.59 7.41
C LEU A 14 -26.21 -30.24 7.20
N SER A 15 -25.82 -30.00 5.95
CA SER A 15 -24.77 -29.05 5.70
C SER A 15 -25.29 -27.74 6.31
N LEU A 16 -24.92 -27.48 7.57
CA LEU A 16 -24.70 -26.10 7.93
C LEU A 16 -23.71 -25.62 6.86
N SER A 17 -24.20 -24.83 5.91
CA SER A 17 -23.34 -23.88 5.24
C SER A 17 -22.66 -23.14 6.37
N LEU A 18 -21.40 -23.50 6.66
CA LEU A 18 -20.51 -22.63 7.39
C LEU A 18 -20.65 -21.30 6.67
N VAL A 19 -21.24 -20.33 7.36
CA VAL A 19 -21.34 -18.98 6.86
C VAL A 19 -19.89 -18.58 6.68
N HIS A 20 -19.42 -18.62 5.44
CA HIS A 20 -18.05 -18.27 5.11
C HIS A 20 -17.94 -16.79 5.42
N ALA A 21 -17.19 -16.52 6.46
CA ALA A 21 -17.14 -15.24 7.12
C ALA A 21 -16.02 -14.45 6.41
N PRO A 22 -16.32 -13.32 5.74
CA PRO A 22 -15.32 -12.46 5.07
C PRO A 22 -14.16 -12.10 6.02
N ALA A 23 -13.02 -11.59 5.56
CA ALA A 23 -11.84 -11.43 6.44
C ALA A 23 -10.91 -10.26 6.09
N PHE A 24 -10.35 -9.63 7.12
CA PHE A 24 -9.35 -8.56 7.02
C PHE A 24 -8.03 -8.95 7.71
N SER A 25 -6.93 -8.28 7.37
CA SER A 25 -5.64 -8.42 8.06
C SER A 25 -5.19 -7.11 8.71
N LEU A 26 -4.48 -7.24 9.82
CA LEU A 26 -3.89 -6.14 10.56
C LEU A 26 -2.43 -5.94 10.16
N LEU A 27 -1.96 -4.71 10.10
CA LEU A 27 -0.58 -4.36 9.76
C LEU A 27 0.20 -3.86 10.97
N GLY A 28 1.47 -4.22 11.05
CA GLY A 28 2.44 -3.57 11.92
C GLY A 28 3.88 -3.83 11.48
N PRO A 29 4.88 -3.36 12.25
CA PRO A 29 6.28 -3.60 11.96
C PRO A 29 6.60 -5.09 11.84
N PHE A 30 7.51 -5.45 10.94
CA PHE A 30 7.90 -6.84 10.79
C PHE A 30 8.44 -7.42 12.09
N ALA A 31 7.89 -8.57 12.49
CA ALA A 31 8.42 -9.34 13.60
C ALA A 31 9.77 -9.96 13.19
N PRO A 32 10.68 -10.28 14.14
CA PRO A 32 12.01 -10.82 13.83
C PRO A 32 12.03 -12.11 13.01
N TRP A 33 10.91 -12.82 12.94
CA TRP A 33 10.77 -14.06 12.19
C TRP A 33 10.20 -13.88 10.78
N MET A 34 9.69 -12.69 10.45
CA MET A 34 9.11 -12.38 9.13
C MET A 34 10.25 -12.09 8.15
N ASP A 35 10.95 -13.14 7.73
CA ASP A 35 12.17 -13.02 6.92
C ASP A 35 11.83 -12.97 5.40
N PRO A 36 12.61 -12.21 4.60
CA PRO A 36 12.43 -12.17 3.15
C PRO A 36 12.46 -13.55 2.45
N VAL A 37 13.16 -14.54 3.00
CA VAL A 37 13.20 -15.91 2.48
C VAL A 37 11.82 -16.55 2.48
N GLU A 38 11.03 -16.35 3.54
CA GLU A 38 9.65 -16.80 3.68
C GLU A 38 8.63 -15.81 3.05
N SER A 39 9.06 -15.02 2.07
CA SER A 39 8.21 -14.13 1.25
C SER A 39 7.62 -12.91 1.98
N TYR A 40 8.18 -12.54 3.13
CA TYR A 40 7.94 -11.23 3.72
C TYR A 40 8.78 -10.15 3.01
N HIS A 41 8.53 -8.88 3.32
CA HIS A 41 9.27 -7.72 2.79
C HIS A 41 9.18 -7.50 1.27
N ASP A 42 8.35 -8.27 0.55
CA ASP A 42 8.18 -8.11 -0.90
C ASP A 42 7.23 -6.93 -1.22
N GLY A 43 7.71 -5.72 -0.97
CA GLY A 43 7.03 -4.47 -1.29
C GLY A 43 6.06 -3.94 -0.22
N THR A 44 5.76 -4.67 0.86
CA THR A 44 4.95 -4.17 2.00
C THR A 44 5.78 -3.35 2.99
N ILE A 45 5.17 -2.42 3.73
CA ILE A 45 5.86 -1.64 4.77
C ILE A 45 6.00 -2.36 6.12
N GLY A 46 5.30 -3.48 6.26
CA GLY A 46 5.13 -4.22 7.49
C GLY A 46 4.54 -5.60 7.21
N GLY A 47 4.35 -6.35 8.29
CA GLY A 47 3.80 -7.70 8.25
C GLY A 47 2.47 -7.80 8.99
N PRO A 48 1.78 -8.95 8.83
CA PRO A 48 0.47 -9.13 9.40
C PRO A 48 0.53 -9.29 10.93
N MET A 49 -0.45 -8.79 11.67
CA MET A 49 -0.51 -8.84 13.14
C MET A 49 -1.61 -9.76 13.67
N ASN A 50 -1.48 -10.20 14.92
CA ASN A 50 -2.59 -10.83 15.64
C ASN A 50 -3.57 -9.76 16.15
N LEU A 51 -4.78 -10.18 16.52
CA LEU A 51 -5.69 -9.36 17.32
C LEU A 51 -5.03 -9.01 18.66
N GLY A 52 -5.12 -7.74 19.05
CA GLY A 52 -4.42 -7.18 20.21
C GLY A 52 -2.96 -6.80 19.95
N GLU A 53 -2.42 -7.02 18.75
CA GLU A 53 -1.08 -6.57 18.32
C GLU A 53 -1.13 -5.51 17.20
N GLU A 54 -2.31 -4.95 16.93
CA GLU A 54 -2.52 -3.96 15.88
C GLU A 54 -1.84 -2.61 16.13
N TYR A 55 -1.66 -1.85 15.05
CA TYR A 55 -1.21 -0.46 15.07
C TYR A 55 -2.31 0.43 14.51
N ARG A 56 -2.60 1.54 15.20
CA ARG A 56 -3.61 2.51 14.75
C ARG A 56 -3.26 3.94 15.12
N TRP A 57 -3.93 4.89 14.48
CA TRP A 57 -3.94 6.29 14.92
C TRP A 57 -4.84 6.44 16.14
N ASN A 58 -4.35 7.14 17.16
CA ASN A 58 -5.11 7.41 18.39
C ASN A 58 -5.47 8.89 18.57
N VAL A 59 -5.56 9.63 17.46
CA VAL A 59 -6.06 11.00 17.41
C VAL A 59 -7.23 11.10 16.43
N PRO A 60 -8.23 11.97 16.67
CA PRO A 60 -9.42 12.06 15.83
C PRO A 60 -9.20 12.82 14.52
N VAL A 61 -8.07 13.53 14.38
CA VAL A 61 -7.73 14.29 13.17
C VAL A 61 -6.31 13.95 12.73
N VAL A 62 -6.20 13.55 11.46
CA VAL A 62 -4.93 13.32 10.76
C VAL A 62 -4.86 14.30 9.60
N THR A 63 -3.79 15.07 9.50
CA THR A 63 -3.62 16.11 8.48
C THR A 63 -2.92 15.58 7.24
N TYR A 64 -3.34 16.01 6.06
CA TYR A 64 -2.63 15.70 4.81
C TYR A 64 -2.41 16.93 3.93
N ALA A 65 -1.35 16.89 3.13
CA ALA A 65 -1.02 17.94 2.18
C ALA A 65 -0.26 17.40 0.97
N TYR A 66 0.02 18.29 0.02
CA TYR A 66 0.80 18.03 -1.19
C TYR A 66 2.04 18.92 -1.18
N ASP A 67 3.14 18.40 -1.70
CA ASP A 67 4.30 19.24 -2.00
C ASP A 67 4.22 19.82 -3.42
N GLN A 68 5.21 20.65 -3.76
CA GLN A 68 5.29 21.27 -5.07
C GLN A 68 5.50 20.24 -6.19
N SER A 69 6.23 19.15 -5.93
CA SER A 69 6.53 18.13 -6.95
C SER A 69 5.26 17.40 -7.39
N PHE A 70 4.40 17.02 -6.46
CA PHE A 70 3.10 16.40 -6.74
C PHE A 70 2.22 17.35 -7.55
N VAL A 71 2.07 18.59 -7.10
CA VAL A 71 1.22 19.59 -7.76
C VAL A 71 1.71 19.90 -9.18
N GLN A 72 3.03 19.97 -9.40
CA GLN A 72 3.60 20.22 -10.73
C GLN A 72 3.38 19.05 -11.69
N TYR A 73 3.47 17.81 -11.22
CA TYR A 73 3.35 16.63 -12.06
C TYR A 73 1.88 16.27 -12.37
N PHE A 74 1.03 16.30 -11.33
CA PHE A 74 -0.35 15.85 -11.39
C PHE A 74 -1.39 16.97 -11.53
N GLY A 75 -1.00 18.22 -11.29
CA GLY A 75 -1.91 19.36 -11.37
C GLY A 75 -3.13 19.25 -10.45
N SER A 76 -4.17 20.02 -10.77
CA SER A 76 -5.42 20.03 -9.99
C SER A 76 -6.18 18.71 -10.07
N ASN A 77 -6.07 17.95 -11.16
CA ASN A 77 -6.83 16.72 -11.37
C ASN A 77 -6.31 15.57 -10.50
N GLY A 78 -4.98 15.39 -10.37
CA GLY A 78 -4.47 14.40 -9.43
C GLY A 78 -4.61 14.81 -7.96
N VAL A 79 -4.59 16.12 -7.65
CA VAL A 79 -4.99 16.62 -6.33
C VAL A 79 -6.44 16.22 -6.03
N ALA A 80 -7.37 16.43 -6.97
CA ALA A 80 -8.78 16.06 -6.82
C ALA A 80 -8.97 14.53 -6.66
N ALA A 81 -8.13 13.72 -7.28
CA ALA A 81 -8.16 12.26 -7.15
C ALA A 81 -7.76 11.80 -5.74
N VAL A 82 -6.67 12.35 -5.19
CA VAL A 82 -6.27 12.09 -3.80
C VAL A 82 -7.33 12.62 -2.82
N ASP A 83 -7.86 13.82 -3.04
CA ASP A 83 -8.95 14.38 -2.22
C ASP A 83 -10.20 13.47 -2.25
N SER A 84 -10.49 12.84 -3.39
CA SER A 84 -11.61 11.89 -3.54
C SER A 84 -11.39 10.61 -2.74
N ALA A 85 -10.16 10.07 -2.69
CA ALA A 85 -9.83 8.95 -1.83
C ALA A 85 -9.97 9.31 -0.34
N MET A 86 -9.50 10.49 0.07
CA MET A 86 -9.68 11.01 1.43
C MET A 86 -11.15 11.22 1.78
N LYS A 87 -11.96 11.65 0.80
CA LYS A 87 -13.41 11.79 0.97
C LYS A 87 -14.09 10.45 1.26
N ILE A 88 -13.72 9.37 0.57
CA ILE A 88 -14.25 8.02 0.84
C ILE A 88 -14.03 7.64 2.32
N LEU A 89 -12.83 7.91 2.86
CA LEU A 89 -12.52 7.65 4.27
C LEU A 89 -13.28 8.57 5.23
N ASN A 90 -13.38 9.87 4.91
CA ASN A 90 -14.09 10.86 5.74
C ASN A 90 -15.61 10.64 5.79
N ASP A 91 -16.20 10.12 4.71
CA ASP A 91 -17.62 9.83 4.60
C ASP A 91 -18.05 8.61 5.44
N LEU A 92 -17.11 7.79 5.92
CA LEU A 92 -17.41 6.71 6.84
C LEU A 92 -18.11 7.26 8.10
N PRO A 93 -19.20 6.63 8.59
CA PRO A 93 -19.70 6.92 9.91
C PRO A 93 -18.66 6.51 10.98
N PRO A 94 -18.80 6.99 12.23
CA PRO A 94 -18.01 6.45 13.34
C PRO A 94 -18.13 4.92 13.43
N ALA A 95 -17.08 4.24 13.89
CA ALA A 95 -16.98 2.78 14.00
C ALA A 95 -18.13 2.16 14.80
N SER A 96 -18.62 2.88 15.81
CA SER A 96 -19.80 2.55 16.61
C SER A 96 -21.09 2.43 15.79
N ALA A 97 -21.21 3.17 14.68
CA ALA A 97 -22.34 3.15 13.75
C ALA A 97 -22.02 2.44 12.42
N LEU A 98 -20.77 2.00 12.23
CA LEU A 98 -20.31 1.37 11.00
C LEU A 98 -20.83 -0.07 10.91
N ALA A 99 -21.58 -0.38 9.86
CA ALA A 99 -22.12 -1.70 9.59
C ALA A 99 -21.48 -2.26 8.31
N PRO A 100 -20.57 -3.27 8.40
CA PRO A 100 -19.93 -3.86 7.22
C PRO A 100 -20.93 -4.36 6.17
N SER A 101 -22.11 -4.85 6.60
CA SER A 101 -23.20 -5.30 5.72
C SER A 101 -23.76 -4.23 4.78
N ASN A 102 -23.45 -2.95 5.00
CA ASN A 102 -23.87 -1.86 4.12
C ASN A 102 -22.89 -1.65 2.95
N TYR A 103 -21.79 -2.39 2.90
CA TYR A 103 -20.75 -2.28 1.89
C TYR A 103 -20.71 -3.55 1.02
N PRO A 104 -20.44 -3.40 -0.28
CA PRO A 104 -20.37 -4.53 -1.18
C PRO A 104 -19.09 -5.35 -0.96
N PHE A 105 -19.08 -6.60 -1.42
CA PHE A 105 -17.88 -7.42 -1.43
C PHE A 105 -16.87 -7.01 -2.51
N SER A 106 -17.31 -6.34 -3.59
CA SER A 106 -16.40 -5.82 -4.61
C SER A 106 -16.85 -4.44 -5.09
N THR A 107 -15.91 -3.50 -5.07
CA THR A 107 -16.01 -2.16 -5.65
C THR A 107 -15.06 -1.98 -6.83
N LEU A 108 -14.34 -3.04 -7.21
CA LEU A 108 -13.35 -3.06 -8.28
C LEU A 108 -14.04 -2.99 -9.64
N ARG A 109 -13.51 -2.16 -10.53
CA ARG A 109 -14.02 -1.96 -11.90
C ARG A 109 -12.87 -1.79 -12.86
N VAL A 110 -13.17 -2.04 -14.13
CA VAL A 110 -12.22 -1.85 -15.24
C VAL A 110 -12.70 -0.68 -16.11
N ASN A 111 -11.84 0.30 -16.32
CA ASN A 111 -12.02 1.29 -17.39
C ASN A 111 -11.17 0.85 -18.60
N PHE A 112 -11.83 0.36 -19.65
CA PHE A 112 -11.13 -0.19 -20.83
C PHE A 112 -10.33 0.87 -21.61
N ALA A 113 -10.76 2.13 -21.60
CA ALA A 113 -9.98 3.20 -22.24
C ALA A 113 -8.67 3.45 -21.48
N ALA A 114 -8.74 3.50 -20.15
CA ALA A 114 -7.57 3.63 -19.29
C ALA A 114 -6.66 2.40 -19.40
N GLN A 115 -7.23 1.19 -19.44
CA GLN A 115 -6.49 -0.06 -19.64
C GLN A 115 -5.74 -0.06 -20.98
N SER A 116 -6.41 0.34 -22.07
CA SER A 116 -5.78 0.42 -23.40
C SER A 116 -4.68 1.48 -23.49
N SER A 117 -4.65 2.42 -22.55
CA SER A 117 -3.63 3.46 -22.42
C SER A 117 -2.67 3.18 -21.25
N SER A 118 -2.73 1.97 -20.69
CA SER A 118 -1.92 1.51 -19.56
C SER A 118 -1.89 2.48 -18.35
N LEU A 119 -3.05 3.04 -17.98
CA LEU A 119 -3.16 4.03 -16.89
C LEU A 119 -3.46 3.41 -15.52
N PHE A 120 -2.75 3.86 -14.49
CA PHE A 120 -3.01 3.51 -13.09
C PHE A 120 -3.79 4.63 -12.37
N ASP A 121 -4.91 4.28 -11.72
CA ASP A 121 -5.78 5.26 -11.06
C ASP A 121 -5.17 5.81 -9.76
N ILE A 122 -4.90 7.12 -9.73
CA ILE A 122 -4.34 7.81 -8.55
C ILE A 122 -5.26 7.67 -7.33
N LYS A 123 -6.58 7.75 -7.52
CA LYS A 123 -7.56 7.67 -6.42
C LYS A 123 -7.51 6.30 -5.73
N SER A 124 -7.55 5.22 -6.51
CA SER A 124 -7.56 3.84 -6.00
C SER A 124 -6.25 3.47 -5.31
N ILE A 125 -5.12 3.87 -5.89
CA ILE A 125 -3.79 3.65 -5.30
C ILE A 125 -3.64 4.45 -3.99
N THR A 126 -4.13 5.70 -3.97
CA THR A 126 -4.18 6.49 -2.73
C THR A 126 -5.02 5.78 -1.68
N LEU A 127 -6.23 5.34 -2.02
CA LEU A 127 -7.15 4.72 -1.08
C LEU A 127 -6.53 3.47 -0.44
N SER A 128 -5.93 2.59 -1.25
CA SER A 128 -5.24 1.39 -0.78
C SER A 128 -4.09 1.71 0.19
N HIS A 129 -3.20 2.62 -0.19
CA HIS A 129 -2.09 3.00 0.68
C HIS A 129 -2.54 3.75 1.94
N MET A 130 -3.70 4.40 1.93
CA MET A 130 -4.27 4.97 3.15
C MET A 130 -4.79 3.88 4.09
N LEU A 131 -5.37 2.79 3.60
CA LEU A 131 -5.72 1.65 4.45
C LEU A 131 -4.47 1.01 5.08
N GLU A 132 -3.40 0.88 4.30
CA GLU A 132 -2.08 0.46 4.80
C GLU A 132 -1.60 1.37 5.94
N GLN A 133 -1.64 2.69 5.74
CA GLN A 133 -1.25 3.70 6.73
C GLN A 133 -2.30 3.95 7.84
N MET A 134 -3.42 3.23 7.81
CA MET A 134 -4.40 3.17 8.88
C MET A 134 -4.27 1.88 9.72
N GLY A 135 -3.43 0.93 9.31
CA GLY A 135 -3.16 -0.31 10.06
C GLY A 135 -3.76 -1.57 9.46
N LEU A 136 -4.23 -1.55 8.21
CA LEU A 136 -4.67 -2.75 7.51
C LEU A 136 -3.57 -3.31 6.61
N ALA A 137 -3.43 -4.63 6.59
CA ALA A 137 -2.55 -5.33 5.66
C ALA A 137 -3.37 -5.93 4.53
N SER A 138 -2.72 -6.28 3.42
CA SER A 138 -3.34 -6.99 2.29
C SER A 138 -3.93 -8.33 2.75
N PRO A 139 -5.26 -8.48 2.81
CA PRO A 139 -5.86 -9.71 3.29
C PRO A 139 -5.60 -10.87 2.34
N GLU A 140 -5.57 -10.66 1.03
CA GLU A 140 -5.29 -11.73 0.05
C GLU A 140 -3.85 -12.22 0.03
N ARG A 141 -2.93 -11.49 0.68
CA ARG A 141 -1.51 -11.87 0.78
C ARG A 141 -1.18 -12.58 2.08
N PHE A 142 -1.97 -12.32 3.11
CA PHE A 142 -1.71 -12.81 4.46
C PHE A 142 -2.79 -13.77 4.96
N VAL A 143 -3.56 -14.33 4.01
CA VAL A 143 -4.48 -15.43 4.29
C VAL A 143 -3.72 -16.59 4.89
N PHE A 144 -2.68 -17.04 4.18
CA PHE A 144 -1.79 -18.10 4.61
C PHE A 144 -0.34 -17.60 4.56
N CYS A 145 0.24 -17.45 5.73
CA CYS A 145 1.60 -16.95 5.88
C CYS A 145 2.53 -18.10 6.25
N LEU A 146 3.67 -18.25 5.57
CA LEU A 146 4.70 -19.20 5.99
C LEU A 146 5.41 -18.67 7.24
N ARG A 147 5.27 -19.35 8.38
CA ARG A 147 5.86 -18.94 9.65
C ARG A 147 7.32 -19.35 9.79
N ASN A 148 7.64 -20.54 9.29
CA ASN A 148 8.98 -21.08 9.08
C ASN A 148 8.89 -22.37 8.28
N TYR A 149 10.04 -22.86 7.82
CA TYR A 149 10.17 -24.19 7.23
C TYR A 149 11.44 -24.88 7.76
N SER A 150 11.50 -26.21 7.61
CA SER A 150 12.71 -26.98 7.92
C SER A 150 12.84 -28.16 6.98
N GLU A 151 14.08 -28.49 6.63
CA GLU A 151 14.39 -29.60 5.74
C GLU A 151 15.01 -30.74 6.55
N ALA A 152 14.41 -31.92 6.48
CA ALA A 152 14.91 -33.13 7.12
C ALA A 152 14.65 -34.35 6.22
N ASN A 153 15.66 -35.19 6.03
CA ASN A 153 15.55 -36.44 5.26
C ASN A 153 14.94 -36.25 3.86
N ASN A 154 15.39 -35.23 3.11
CA ASN A 154 14.84 -34.83 1.80
C ASN A 154 13.33 -34.48 1.81
N THR A 155 12.77 -34.13 2.96
CA THR A 155 11.39 -33.64 3.10
C THR A 155 11.41 -32.25 3.69
N THR A 156 10.71 -31.32 3.04
CA THR A 156 10.51 -29.96 3.56
C THR A 156 9.23 -29.92 4.38
N ASN A 157 9.36 -29.54 5.65
CA ASN A 157 8.25 -29.37 6.58
C ASN A 157 7.93 -27.88 6.68
N TYR A 158 6.69 -27.51 6.33
CA TYR A 158 6.22 -26.13 6.35
C TYR A 158 5.31 -25.89 7.56
N ASN A 159 5.45 -24.74 8.19
CA ASN A 159 4.55 -24.26 9.23
C ASN A 159 3.80 -23.04 8.70
N VAL A 160 2.52 -23.21 8.42
CA VAL A 160 1.66 -22.16 7.86
C VAL A 160 0.73 -21.65 8.95
N ILE A 161 0.57 -20.33 9.01
CA ILE A 161 -0.33 -19.66 9.94
C ILE A 161 -1.30 -18.76 9.17
N THR A 162 -2.45 -18.48 9.75
CA THR A 162 -3.44 -17.54 9.20
C THR A 162 -3.39 -16.22 9.94
N ARG A 163 -3.55 -15.10 9.23
CA ARG A 163 -3.56 -13.75 9.81
C ARG A 163 -4.72 -12.88 9.31
N ASN A 164 -5.79 -13.55 8.91
CA ASN A 164 -7.04 -12.94 8.49
C ASN A 164 -8.09 -13.23 9.54
N PHE A 165 -8.87 -12.22 9.89
CA PHE A 165 -9.90 -12.29 10.93
C PHE A 165 -11.25 -11.89 10.36
N ASP A 166 -12.29 -12.61 10.76
CA ASP A 166 -13.64 -12.26 10.39
C ASP A 166 -14.09 -10.94 11.06
N PRO A 167 -14.62 -9.95 10.30
CA PRO A 167 -15.07 -8.66 10.81
C PRO A 167 -16.09 -8.70 11.94
N ILE A 168 -16.81 -9.82 12.13
CA ILE A 168 -17.94 -9.92 13.06
C ILE A 168 -17.54 -10.73 14.30
N THR A 169 -16.98 -11.90 14.08
CA THR A 169 -16.65 -12.91 15.09
C THR A 169 -15.20 -12.84 15.55
N THR A 170 -14.33 -12.18 14.78
CA THR A 170 -12.90 -12.06 15.04
C THR A 170 -12.17 -13.42 15.09
N THR A 171 -12.74 -14.45 14.50
CA THR A 171 -12.08 -15.75 14.32
C THR A 171 -11.27 -15.78 13.02
N TYR A 172 -10.28 -16.65 12.93
CA TYR A 172 -9.54 -16.83 11.67
C TYR A 172 -10.47 -17.21 10.51
N SER A 173 -10.23 -16.63 9.34
CA SER A 173 -10.96 -16.97 8.12
C SER A 173 -10.08 -16.82 6.88
N SER A 174 -10.24 -17.73 5.92
CA SER A 174 -9.58 -17.67 4.61
C SER A 174 -10.51 -17.16 3.50
N ASN A 175 -11.63 -16.54 3.86
CA ASN A 175 -12.58 -15.99 2.92
C ASN A 175 -12.43 -14.47 2.90
N ILE A 176 -12.07 -13.89 1.75
CA ILE A 176 -11.92 -12.44 1.56
C ILE A 176 -13.01 -12.01 0.59
N ASN A 177 -13.84 -11.06 1.00
CA ASN A 177 -14.92 -10.51 0.20
C ASN A 177 -15.81 -11.60 -0.43
N ASN A 178 -16.19 -12.60 0.37
CA ASN A 178 -16.99 -13.75 -0.05
C ASN A 178 -16.27 -14.73 -1.02
N VAL A 179 -14.97 -14.57 -1.26
CA VAL A 179 -14.13 -15.48 -2.06
C VAL A 179 -13.26 -16.32 -1.13
N LEU A 180 -13.33 -17.65 -1.26
CA LEU A 180 -12.51 -18.58 -0.49
C LEU A 180 -11.13 -18.72 -1.11
N TYR A 181 -10.08 -18.62 -0.29
CA TYR A 181 -8.70 -18.86 -0.69
C TYR A 181 -8.15 -20.14 -0.04
N ASP A 182 -7.22 -20.75 -0.75
CA ASP A 182 -6.34 -21.83 -0.31
C ASP A 182 -4.92 -21.51 -0.79
N TYR A 183 -3.94 -22.36 -0.49
CA TYR A 183 -2.54 -22.10 -0.82
C TYR A 183 -1.81 -23.32 -1.38
N TYR A 184 -0.72 -23.08 -2.09
CA TYR A 184 0.25 -24.10 -2.46
C TYR A 184 1.66 -23.66 -2.09
N PHE A 185 2.57 -24.63 -1.90
CA PHE A 185 3.95 -24.31 -1.58
C PHE A 185 4.75 -23.98 -2.84
N PHE A 186 5.38 -22.81 -2.84
CA PHE A 186 6.38 -22.44 -3.82
C PHE A 186 7.76 -22.46 -3.18
N HIS A 187 8.72 -23.11 -3.81
CA HIS A 187 10.13 -23.10 -3.40
C HIS A 187 10.98 -22.76 -4.62
N SER A 188 11.61 -21.59 -4.59
CA SER A 188 12.48 -21.12 -5.67
C SER A 188 13.80 -21.85 -5.66
N ALA A 189 14.13 -22.54 -6.76
CA ALA A 189 15.42 -23.22 -6.92
C ALA A 189 16.63 -22.28 -6.92
N ASN A 190 16.43 -20.98 -7.21
CA ASN A 190 17.53 -20.02 -7.46
C ASN A 190 17.70 -18.95 -6.38
N SER A 191 16.67 -18.68 -5.58
CA SER A 191 16.68 -17.59 -4.59
C SER A 191 16.48 -18.06 -3.14
N SER A 192 16.33 -19.37 -2.92
CA SER A 192 15.89 -19.97 -1.66
C SER A 192 14.55 -19.44 -1.15
N ARG A 193 13.84 -18.58 -1.90
CA ARG A 193 12.52 -18.06 -1.53
C ARG A 193 11.53 -19.22 -1.39
N VAL A 194 10.83 -19.23 -0.27
CA VAL A 194 9.76 -20.17 0.05
C VAL A 194 8.49 -19.38 0.34
N ASP A 195 7.35 -19.89 -0.12
CA ASP A 195 6.08 -19.21 0.05
C ASP A 195 4.92 -20.19 0.20
N ALA A 196 3.90 -19.75 0.94
CA ALA A 196 2.56 -20.31 0.86
C ALA A 196 1.75 -19.39 -0.06
N VAL A 197 1.75 -19.70 -1.35
CA VAL A 197 1.14 -18.82 -2.37
C VAL A 197 -0.36 -18.98 -2.33
N ASP A 198 -1.05 -17.89 -1.96
CA ASP A 198 -2.51 -17.81 -1.91
C ASP A 198 -3.14 -17.81 -3.31
N PHE A 199 -4.22 -18.56 -3.49
CA PHE A 199 -5.05 -18.55 -4.69
C PHE A 199 -6.54 -18.74 -4.35
N ALA A 200 -7.42 -18.18 -5.18
CA ALA A 200 -8.86 -18.38 -5.04
C ALA A 200 -9.25 -19.81 -5.41
N VAL A 201 -10.01 -20.47 -4.54
CA VAL A 201 -10.46 -21.86 -4.73
C VAL A 201 -11.41 -21.97 -5.92
N ASP A 202 -12.28 -20.98 -6.11
CA ASP A 202 -13.10 -20.85 -7.31
C ASP A 202 -12.32 -20.05 -8.36
N PRO A 203 -11.85 -20.67 -9.46
CA PRO A 203 -11.10 -19.98 -10.50
C PRO A 203 -11.94 -18.99 -11.31
N MET A 204 -13.27 -18.99 -11.15
CA MET A 204 -14.18 -18.05 -11.80
C MET A 204 -14.59 -16.88 -10.89
N ALA A 205 -14.20 -16.91 -9.60
CA ALA A 205 -14.52 -15.82 -8.69
C ALA A 205 -13.72 -14.55 -9.03
N GLU A 206 -14.34 -13.39 -8.83
CA GLU A 206 -13.64 -12.10 -8.85
C GLU A 206 -12.79 -12.00 -7.58
N ALA A 207 -11.56 -12.52 -7.65
CA ALA A 207 -10.57 -12.53 -6.57
C ALA A 207 -9.78 -11.21 -6.51
N PHE A 208 -9.01 -11.02 -5.43
CA PHE A 208 -8.15 -9.85 -5.18
C PHE A 208 -8.92 -8.52 -5.23
N THR A 209 -10.07 -8.49 -4.53
CA THR A 209 -11.04 -7.40 -4.59
C THR A 209 -10.99 -6.45 -3.40
N SER A 210 -10.21 -6.74 -2.35
CA SER A 210 -10.07 -5.81 -1.23
C SER A 210 -9.28 -4.57 -1.66
N VAL A 211 -9.64 -3.41 -1.11
CA VAL A 211 -8.86 -2.20 -1.37
C VAL A 211 -7.52 -2.27 -0.63
N ALA A 212 -7.50 -2.86 0.57
CA ALA A 212 -6.27 -3.05 1.35
C ALA A 212 -5.26 -3.98 0.67
N GLY A 213 -5.71 -4.91 -0.16
CA GLY A 213 -4.87 -5.84 -0.93
C GLY A 213 -4.57 -5.41 -2.36
N PHE A 214 -4.98 -4.21 -2.75
CA PHE A 214 -4.75 -3.74 -4.11
C PHE A 214 -3.27 -3.63 -4.45
N ASN A 215 -2.84 -4.41 -5.43
CA ASN A 215 -1.56 -4.26 -6.09
C ASN A 215 -1.75 -3.49 -7.41
N SER A 216 -0.89 -2.50 -7.68
CA SER A 216 -0.90 -1.72 -8.91
C SER A 216 -0.32 -2.51 -10.09
N ASP A 217 -0.69 -3.78 -10.24
CA ASP A 217 -0.09 -4.68 -11.23
C ASP A 217 -0.88 -4.67 -12.55
N TYR A 218 -2.14 -4.20 -12.52
CA TYR A 218 -3.04 -4.20 -13.69
C TYR A 218 -3.56 -2.79 -14.00
N PRO A 219 -3.16 -2.21 -15.14
CA PRO A 219 -3.68 -0.92 -15.59
C PRO A 219 -5.19 -0.93 -15.86
N GLY A 220 -5.82 0.24 -15.72
CA GLY A 220 -7.24 0.48 -15.95
C GLY A 220 -8.17 0.01 -14.82
N LEU A 221 -7.63 -0.64 -13.78
CA LEU A 221 -8.38 -0.97 -12.58
C LEU A 221 -8.65 0.27 -11.74
N LEU A 222 -9.86 0.35 -11.18
CA LEU A 222 -10.23 1.35 -10.19
C LEU A 222 -11.17 0.79 -9.12
N PHE A 223 -11.18 1.43 -7.95
CA PHE A 223 -12.15 1.24 -6.89
C PHE A 223 -13.13 2.40 -6.83
N THR A 224 -14.39 2.07 -6.55
CA THR A 224 -15.49 3.03 -6.40
C THR A 224 -15.79 3.37 -4.94
N GLY A 225 -15.29 2.56 -4.01
CA GLY A 225 -15.46 2.68 -2.57
C GLY A 225 -14.74 1.56 -1.83
N LEU A 226 -14.97 1.43 -0.53
CA LEU A 226 -14.42 0.36 0.30
C LEU A 226 -15.27 -0.91 0.21
N THR A 227 -14.64 -2.08 0.40
CA THR A 227 -15.38 -3.34 0.50
C THR A 227 -15.82 -3.66 1.92
N PHE A 228 -16.64 -4.71 2.06
CA PHE A 228 -17.06 -5.26 3.34
C PHE A 228 -15.89 -5.49 4.30
N ASP A 229 -14.80 -6.11 3.82
CA ASP A 229 -13.65 -6.45 4.66
C ASP A 229 -12.78 -5.27 5.02
N ASP A 230 -12.57 -4.32 4.10
CA ASP A 230 -11.86 -3.08 4.40
C ASP A 230 -12.56 -2.33 5.54
N VAL A 231 -13.89 -2.22 5.46
CA VAL A 231 -14.73 -1.59 6.49
C VAL A 231 -14.74 -2.39 7.78
N GLY A 232 -14.73 -3.72 7.68
CA GLY A 232 -14.60 -4.62 8.83
C GLY A 232 -13.33 -4.38 9.63
N GLY A 233 -12.19 -4.31 8.96
CA GLY A 233 -10.90 -4.03 9.58
C GLY A 233 -10.84 -2.63 10.19
N LEU A 234 -11.30 -1.61 9.47
CA LEU A 234 -11.37 -0.25 10.02
C LEU A 234 -12.30 -0.16 11.23
N LYS A 235 -13.44 -0.87 11.21
CA LYS A 235 -14.35 -0.96 12.35
C LYS A 235 -13.65 -1.57 13.55
N TYR A 236 -12.92 -2.67 13.37
CA TYR A 236 -12.18 -3.33 14.44
C TYR A 236 -11.13 -2.40 15.05
N LEU A 237 -10.31 -1.76 14.21
CA LEU A 237 -9.26 -0.84 14.62
C LEU A 237 -9.81 0.35 15.39
N LEU A 238 -10.90 0.96 14.93
CA LEU A 238 -11.41 2.22 15.49
C LEU A 238 -12.47 2.02 16.59
N ASN A 239 -12.90 0.78 16.85
CA ASN A 239 -13.96 0.49 17.80
C ASN A 239 -13.64 1.01 19.21
N THR A 240 -14.61 1.65 19.85
CA THR A 240 -14.47 2.13 21.24
C THR A 240 -14.38 0.99 22.27
N ASN A 241 -14.72 -0.24 21.90
CA ASN A 241 -14.56 -1.42 22.74
C ASN A 241 -13.21 -2.12 22.52
N ASN A 242 -12.45 -1.74 21.48
CA ASN A 242 -11.12 -2.26 21.25
C ASN A 242 -10.09 -1.47 22.05
N LEU A 243 -9.64 -2.06 23.16
CA LEU A 243 -8.78 -1.44 24.17
C LEU A 243 -7.32 -1.84 23.98
N ASN A 244 -6.45 -0.87 23.67
CA ASN A 244 -5.01 -1.09 23.49
C ASN A 244 -4.18 -0.24 24.43
N MET A 245 -3.05 -0.78 24.87
CA MET A 245 -2.04 0.03 25.57
C MET A 245 -1.41 0.97 24.54
N GLU A 246 -1.57 2.27 24.73
CA GLU A 246 -1.14 3.26 23.76
C GLU A 246 -0.50 4.45 24.47
N SER A 247 0.51 5.05 23.84
CA SER A 247 0.99 6.38 24.24
C SER A 247 0.37 7.46 23.36
N LEU A 248 0.24 8.69 23.86
CA LEU A 248 -0.17 9.81 23.02
C LEU A 248 0.86 10.05 21.91
N LEU A 249 0.39 10.55 20.76
CA LEU A 249 1.29 10.94 19.67
C LEU A 249 2.30 12.02 20.11
N PRO A 250 3.49 12.07 19.49
CA PRO A 250 4.41 13.17 19.66
C PRO A 250 3.73 14.54 19.42
N GLY A 251 3.98 15.49 20.33
CA GLY A 251 3.42 16.84 20.27
C GLY A 251 2.02 16.99 20.91
N VAL A 252 1.37 15.89 21.31
CA VAL A 252 0.13 15.94 22.10
C VAL A 252 0.46 16.27 23.55
N HIS A 253 -0.28 17.22 24.14
CA HIS A 253 -0.15 17.58 25.55
C HIS A 253 -1.50 17.98 26.14
N GLY A 254 -1.55 18.08 27.47
CA GLY A 254 -2.73 18.52 28.20
C GLY A 254 -3.19 19.93 27.79
N TYR A 255 -4.50 20.11 27.70
CA TYR A 255 -5.14 21.39 27.43
C TYR A 255 -6.11 21.76 28.57
N GLY A 256 -6.30 23.06 28.80
CA GLY A 256 -7.21 23.56 29.83
C GLY A 256 -6.86 23.04 31.23
N ALA A 257 -7.81 22.36 31.88
CA ALA A 257 -7.61 21.79 33.21
C ALA A 257 -6.51 20.72 33.27
N ASN A 258 -6.13 20.13 32.14
CA ASN A 258 -5.08 19.13 32.03
C ASN A 258 -3.71 19.70 31.63
N ALA A 259 -3.57 21.03 31.44
CA ALA A 259 -2.35 21.65 30.93
C ALA A 259 -1.07 21.33 31.73
N SER A 260 -1.18 21.14 33.04
CA SER A 260 -0.05 20.83 33.92
C SER A 260 0.07 19.35 34.29
N SER A 261 -0.93 18.53 33.98
CA SER A 261 -0.94 17.10 34.31
C SER A 261 -1.92 16.33 33.42
N TYR A 262 -1.38 15.38 32.67
CA TYR A 262 -2.13 14.52 31.74
C TYR A 262 -1.46 13.15 31.68
N VAL A 263 -2.24 12.14 31.27
CA VAL A 263 -1.78 10.74 31.20
C VAL A 263 -1.29 10.43 29.79
N ASN A 264 0.00 10.17 29.65
CA ASN A 264 0.61 9.87 28.35
C ASN A 264 0.32 8.44 27.89
N GLN A 265 0.63 7.43 28.71
CA GLN A 265 0.44 6.03 28.36
C GLN A 265 -0.66 5.41 29.21
N ALA A 266 -1.64 4.78 28.57
CA ALA A 266 -2.76 4.12 29.22
C ALA A 266 -3.45 3.15 28.26
N LEU A 267 -4.34 2.31 28.80
CA LEU A 267 -5.25 1.50 28.00
C LEU A 267 -6.33 2.42 27.41
N ARG A 268 -6.41 2.50 26.08
CA ARG A 268 -7.29 3.42 25.34
C ARG A 268 -8.24 2.67 24.41
N PRO A 269 -9.51 3.09 24.33
CA PRO A 269 -10.43 2.67 23.28
C PRO A 269 -10.00 3.23 21.93
N GLY A 270 -10.47 2.62 20.84
CA GLY A 270 -10.34 3.23 19.52
C GLY A 270 -11.02 4.59 19.46
N VAL A 271 -10.55 5.46 18.56
CA VAL A 271 -11.01 6.87 18.48
C VAL A 271 -12.41 7.05 17.88
N ASP A 272 -13.09 5.96 17.52
CA ASP A 272 -14.39 5.87 16.86
C ASP A 272 -14.43 6.48 15.46
N LYS A 273 -13.82 7.64 15.24
CA LYS A 273 -13.72 8.28 13.93
C LYS A 273 -12.40 9.05 13.78
N ILE A 274 -11.81 8.91 12.59
CA ILE A 274 -10.70 9.74 12.13
C ILE A 274 -11.24 10.66 11.03
N THR A 275 -10.83 11.93 11.08
CA THR A 275 -11.03 12.89 10.00
C THR A 275 -9.70 13.24 9.36
N PHE A 276 -9.58 12.99 8.06
CA PHE A 276 -8.48 13.44 7.23
C PHE A 276 -8.70 14.89 6.83
N GLN A 277 -7.91 15.79 7.41
CA GLN A 277 -8.01 17.22 7.20
C GLN A 277 -6.93 17.70 6.22
N LYS A 278 -7.36 18.23 5.07
CA LYS A 278 -6.46 18.90 4.14
C LYS A 278 -5.91 20.17 4.77
N VAL A 279 -4.60 20.37 4.69
CA VAL A 279 -3.93 21.59 5.18
C VAL A 279 -3.07 22.21 4.08
N ARG A 280 -2.83 23.52 4.18
CA ARG A 280 -1.93 24.24 3.27
C ARG A 280 -0.50 24.07 3.75
N TYR A 281 0.31 23.36 2.97
CA TYR A 281 1.71 23.13 3.25
C TYR A 281 2.59 23.97 2.32
N ASP A 282 3.59 24.64 2.91
CA ASP A 282 4.66 25.30 2.17
C ASP A 282 5.89 24.40 2.18
N ALA A 283 6.23 23.85 1.02
CA ALA A 283 7.36 22.93 0.89
C ALA A 283 8.73 23.63 1.02
N VAL A 284 8.81 24.95 0.81
CA VAL A 284 10.06 25.72 0.94
C VAL A 284 10.38 25.92 2.41
N PHE A 285 9.38 26.32 3.21
CA PHE A 285 9.54 26.50 4.65
C PHE A 285 9.29 25.22 5.46
N GLN A 286 8.90 24.13 4.78
CA GLN A 286 8.51 22.84 5.36
C GLN A 286 7.52 23.00 6.53
N GLN A 287 6.49 23.81 6.36
CA GLN A 287 5.53 24.11 7.42
C GLN A 287 4.10 24.26 6.89
N ILE A 288 3.12 23.97 7.73
CA ILE A 288 1.72 24.29 7.48
C ILE A 288 1.50 25.78 7.76
N PHE A 289 0.70 26.43 6.91
CA PHE A 289 0.35 27.84 7.10
C PHE A 289 -1.17 28.08 6.94
N PRO A 290 -1.89 28.48 8.01
CA PRO A 290 -1.43 28.68 9.40
C PRO A 290 -1.24 27.34 10.16
N PRO A 291 -0.49 27.31 11.29
CA PRO A 291 -0.41 26.14 12.15
C PRO A 291 -1.79 25.62 12.54
N PHE A 292 -1.95 24.30 12.57
CA PHE A 292 -3.21 23.66 12.92
C PHE A 292 -3.12 23.11 14.34
N THR A 293 -3.97 23.60 15.24
CA THR A 293 -4.07 23.04 16.60
C THR A 293 -5.32 22.18 16.69
N ASN A 294 -5.14 20.86 16.80
CA ASN A 294 -6.22 19.93 17.08
C ASN A 294 -6.48 19.89 18.58
N ARG A 295 -7.71 20.18 19.03
CA ARG A 295 -8.13 20.02 20.43
C ARG A 295 -9.18 18.93 20.51
N PHE A 296 -8.98 17.97 21.41
CA PHE A 296 -9.85 16.81 21.51
C PHE A 296 -9.92 16.26 22.94
N THR A 297 -10.96 15.47 23.19
CA THR A 297 -11.12 14.72 24.43
C THR A 297 -10.59 13.31 24.22
N ASP A 298 -9.58 12.93 24.99
CA ASP A 298 -9.08 11.55 25.09
C ASP A 298 -9.82 10.81 26.20
N THR A 299 -10.05 9.52 26.00
CA THR A 299 -10.65 8.62 26.99
C THR A 299 -9.66 7.50 27.26
N PHE A 300 -9.38 7.20 28.52
CA PHE A 300 -8.49 6.10 28.90
C PHE A 300 -9.02 5.37 30.14
N LEU A 301 -8.63 4.11 30.31
CA LEU A 301 -9.00 3.33 31.48
C LEU A 301 -8.00 3.58 32.62
N SER A 302 -8.53 3.91 33.80
CA SER A 302 -7.76 4.01 35.04
C SER A 302 -8.52 3.35 36.18
N ASN A 303 -7.87 2.42 36.89
CA ASN A 303 -8.48 1.67 38.00
C ASN A 303 -9.85 1.05 37.66
N GLY A 304 -10.02 0.56 36.43
CA GLY A 304 -11.26 -0.08 35.95
C GLY A 304 -12.39 0.89 35.56
N ILE A 305 -12.16 2.20 35.55
CA ILE A 305 -13.14 3.22 35.16
C ILE A 305 -12.58 4.06 34.00
N PHE A 306 -13.44 4.42 33.05
CA PHE A 306 -13.08 5.33 31.97
C PHE A 306 -12.97 6.76 32.49
N VAL A 307 -11.82 7.39 32.24
CA VAL A 307 -11.49 8.76 32.59
C VAL A 307 -11.26 9.55 31.31
N GLN A 308 -11.72 10.80 31.29
CA GLN A 308 -11.51 11.72 30.17
C GLN A 308 -10.47 12.78 30.52
N GLN A 309 -9.68 13.17 29.53
CA GLN A 309 -8.75 14.29 29.61
C GLN A 309 -8.83 15.16 28.36
N SER A 310 -8.66 16.46 28.53
CA SER A 310 -8.59 17.42 27.42
C SER A 310 -7.15 17.52 26.91
N LEU A 311 -6.95 17.28 25.63
CA LEU A 311 -5.64 17.34 24.99
C LEU A 311 -5.64 18.31 23.81
N GLU A 312 -4.45 18.82 23.49
CA GLU A 312 -4.21 19.51 22.23
C GLU A 312 -2.95 19.00 21.53
N ARG A 313 -2.95 19.11 20.21
CA ARG A 313 -1.82 18.75 19.33
C ARG A 313 -1.57 19.90 18.37
N VAL A 314 -0.41 20.53 18.51
CA VAL A 314 0.03 21.58 17.59
C VAL A 314 0.74 20.93 16.41
N ILE A 315 0.14 21.05 15.23
CA ILE A 315 0.61 20.43 13.99
C ILE A 315 1.26 21.52 13.12
N THR A 316 2.57 21.41 12.95
CA THR A 316 3.38 22.34 12.15
C THR A 316 3.82 21.75 10.81
N LYS A 317 3.76 20.42 10.66
CA LYS A 317 3.97 19.67 9.41
C LYS A 317 2.81 18.69 9.21
N PRO A 318 2.37 18.42 7.97
CA PRO A 318 1.29 17.48 7.73
C PRO A 318 1.67 16.10 8.23
N ASP A 319 0.69 15.34 8.73
CA ASP A 319 0.90 13.97 9.15
C ASP A 319 1.21 13.06 7.95
N ILE A 320 0.56 13.35 6.82
CA ILE A 320 0.72 12.66 5.53
C ILE A 320 1.07 13.69 4.45
N LEU A 321 2.19 13.51 3.76
CA LEU A 321 2.61 14.35 2.64
C LEU A 321 2.62 13.55 1.34
N PHE A 322 1.87 14.00 0.34
CA PHE A 322 1.90 13.45 -1.01
C PHE A 322 2.97 14.16 -1.85
N THR A 323 3.85 13.37 -2.47
CA THR A 323 4.96 13.87 -3.29
C THR A 323 5.05 13.12 -4.63
N ALA A 324 5.83 13.65 -5.57
CA ALA A 324 6.14 12.96 -6.82
C ALA A 324 7.64 13.01 -7.16
N ASP A 325 8.33 11.87 -7.13
CA ASP A 325 9.77 11.80 -7.41
C ASP A 325 10.19 10.49 -8.12
N SER A 326 11.39 10.48 -8.71
CA SER A 326 11.94 9.40 -9.53
C SER A 326 12.92 8.47 -8.79
N ALA A 327 13.08 8.62 -7.47
CA ALA A 327 14.18 8.01 -6.72
C ALA A 327 14.04 6.50 -6.38
N GLY A 328 12.93 5.84 -6.74
CA GLY A 328 12.60 4.48 -6.27
C GLY A 328 12.44 3.41 -7.34
N PHE A 329 12.40 2.15 -6.90
CA PHE A 329 11.85 1.01 -7.65
C PHE A 329 10.37 0.84 -7.25
N GLY A 330 9.48 0.62 -8.23
CA GLY A 330 8.02 0.49 -8.02
C GLY A 330 7.23 1.78 -8.30
N PHE A 331 5.90 1.66 -8.40
CA PHE A 331 5.01 2.77 -8.75
C PHE A 331 4.79 3.77 -7.61
N VAL A 332 4.70 3.31 -6.36
CA VAL A 332 4.58 4.17 -5.18
C VAL A 332 5.55 3.72 -4.11
N SER A 333 6.28 4.67 -3.52
CA SER A 333 7.05 4.44 -2.30
C SER A 333 6.42 5.21 -1.15
N ARG A 334 6.37 4.62 0.04
CA ARG A 334 5.78 5.26 1.22
C ARG A 334 6.64 5.06 2.45
N THR A 335 6.49 5.94 3.44
CA THR A 335 7.16 5.78 4.74
C THR A 335 6.79 4.43 5.35
N GLY A 336 7.82 3.69 5.76
CA GLY A 336 7.65 2.40 6.42
C GLY A 336 7.15 2.50 7.86
N THR A 337 7.09 1.37 8.55
CA THR A 337 6.63 1.25 9.93
C THR A 337 7.69 1.58 10.99
N THR A 338 8.91 1.98 10.60
CA THR A 338 10.04 2.20 11.52
C THR A 338 9.80 3.24 12.61
N ASN A 339 8.96 4.25 12.32
CA ASN A 339 8.59 5.28 13.29
C ASN A 339 7.35 4.92 14.11
N TRP A 340 6.69 3.80 13.84
CA TRP A 340 5.53 3.38 14.61
C TRP A 340 5.97 2.93 16.00
N LEU A 341 5.21 3.32 17.02
CA LEU A 341 5.57 3.07 18.41
C LEU A 341 4.89 1.79 18.89
N ASN A 342 5.70 0.78 19.22
CA ASN A 342 5.22 -0.42 19.89
C ASN A 342 4.99 -0.13 21.39
N ASN A 343 3.77 -0.35 21.89
CA ASN A 343 3.38 -0.20 23.28
C ASN A 343 3.08 -1.55 23.96
N GLY A 344 3.31 -2.66 23.26
CA GLY A 344 3.20 -4.02 23.75
C GLY A 344 4.19 -4.33 24.87
N THR A 345 3.90 -5.41 25.60
CA THR A 345 4.84 -5.96 26.58
C THR A 345 6.03 -6.65 25.89
N PRO A 346 7.17 -6.85 26.58
CA PRO A 346 8.33 -7.50 25.97
C PRO A 346 7.96 -8.86 25.33
N GLY A 347 8.26 -9.00 24.04
CA GLY A 347 7.94 -10.19 23.26
C GLY A 347 6.66 -10.10 22.44
N GLN A 348 5.82 -9.08 22.65
CA GLN A 348 4.70 -8.78 21.77
C GLN A 348 5.12 -7.85 20.62
N HIS A 349 4.47 -8.01 19.48
CA HIS A 349 4.71 -7.18 18.30
C HIS A 349 3.78 -5.97 18.22
N GLY A 350 2.90 -5.80 19.21
CA GLY A 350 1.99 -4.69 19.43
C GLY A 350 1.24 -4.87 20.76
N PRO A 351 0.17 -4.11 21.02
CA PRO A 351 -0.40 -3.10 20.14
C PRO A 351 0.49 -1.85 20.07
N GLY A 352 0.25 -0.99 19.10
CA GLY A 352 1.05 0.21 18.91
C GLY A 352 0.32 1.37 18.26
N VAL A 353 1.05 2.47 18.13
CA VAL A 353 0.54 3.74 17.61
C VAL A 353 1.26 4.11 16.32
N ILE A 354 0.48 4.35 15.27
CA ILE A 354 0.98 4.86 13.98
C ILE A 354 1.41 6.32 14.18
N GLN A 355 2.63 6.66 13.74
CA GLN A 355 3.19 8.00 13.95
C GLN A 355 3.55 8.71 12.65
N PRO A 356 3.34 10.04 12.59
CA PRO A 356 3.85 10.89 11.53
C PRO A 356 5.36 11.12 11.70
N PRO A 357 6.07 11.60 10.64
CA PRO A 357 5.55 11.93 9.32
C PRO A 357 5.46 10.71 8.39
N ILE A 358 4.39 10.64 7.61
CA ILE A 358 4.24 9.73 6.49
C ILE A 358 4.40 10.51 5.20
N VAL A 359 5.19 9.96 4.28
CA VAL A 359 5.32 10.45 2.92
C VAL A 359 4.78 9.36 2.00
N VAL A 360 3.89 9.72 1.09
CA VAL A 360 3.44 8.86 -0.02
C VAL A 360 3.94 9.49 -1.30
N ASN A 361 4.94 8.86 -1.89
CA ASN A 361 5.64 9.35 -3.06
C ASN A 361 5.21 8.56 -4.29
N PHE A 362 4.49 9.23 -5.19
CA PHE A 362 4.12 8.70 -6.50
C PHE A 362 5.32 8.77 -7.43
N ASN A 363 5.66 7.66 -8.07
CA ASN A 363 6.82 7.61 -8.93
C ASN A 363 6.57 8.36 -10.24
N ARG A 364 7.47 9.28 -10.62
CA ARG A 364 7.44 9.98 -11.93
C ARG A 364 8.38 9.40 -12.98
N ILE A 365 8.91 8.19 -12.74
CA ILE A 365 9.60 7.41 -13.77
C ILE A 365 8.55 7.09 -14.83
N GLY A 366 8.62 7.75 -15.97
CA GLY A 366 7.75 7.48 -17.12
C GLY A 366 8.19 6.20 -17.84
N PRO A 367 7.99 6.10 -19.17
CA PRO A 367 8.31 4.89 -19.92
C PRO A 367 9.74 4.40 -19.64
N THR A 368 9.88 3.11 -19.31
CA THR A 368 11.20 2.51 -19.03
C THR A 368 11.64 1.54 -20.12
N LEU A 369 12.93 1.53 -20.41
CA LEU A 369 13.57 0.49 -21.21
C LEU A 369 14.68 -0.14 -20.39
N GLN A 370 14.68 -1.47 -20.28
CA GLN A 370 15.66 -2.19 -19.47
C GLN A 370 16.57 -3.08 -20.32
N ASN A 371 17.89 -2.98 -20.09
CA ASN A 371 18.88 -3.87 -20.66
C ASN A 371 19.32 -4.93 -19.64
N ASN A 372 19.07 -6.20 -19.95
CA ASN A 372 19.40 -7.36 -19.11
C ASN A 372 20.69 -8.10 -19.56
N GLY A 373 21.56 -7.43 -20.31
CA GLY A 373 22.96 -7.87 -20.50
C GLY A 373 23.28 -8.62 -21.79
N THR A 374 22.31 -9.21 -22.49
CA THR A 374 22.57 -9.93 -23.77
C THR A 374 21.92 -9.25 -24.97
N TYR A 375 20.77 -8.61 -24.80
CA TYR A 375 20.12 -7.73 -25.77
C TYR A 375 19.28 -6.69 -24.99
N PRO A 376 19.15 -5.44 -25.47
CA PRO A 376 18.09 -4.58 -25.00
C PRO A 376 16.77 -5.25 -25.39
N VAL A 377 16.13 -5.88 -24.41
CA VAL A 377 14.76 -6.35 -24.58
C VAL A 377 13.89 -5.11 -24.37
N PRO A 378 12.87 -4.87 -25.20
CA PRO A 378 11.78 -4.02 -24.77
C PRO A 378 11.20 -4.68 -23.52
N TYR A 379 11.67 -4.25 -22.35
CA TYR A 379 10.90 -4.45 -21.14
C TYR A 379 9.77 -3.44 -21.27
N THR A 380 8.55 -3.93 -21.46
CA THR A 380 7.35 -3.13 -21.39
C THR A 380 6.90 -3.10 -19.93
N PRO A 381 7.16 -2.05 -19.14
CA PRO A 381 6.02 -1.39 -18.59
C PRO A 381 5.34 -0.74 -19.79
N GLU A 382 4.38 -1.43 -20.40
CA GLU A 382 3.52 -0.85 -21.43
C GLU A 382 3.10 0.53 -20.93
N GLU A 383 3.63 1.60 -21.52
CA GLU A 383 3.20 2.99 -21.36
C GLU A 383 2.62 3.36 -19.98
N SER A 384 3.18 2.79 -18.90
CA SER A 384 2.45 2.64 -17.65
C SER A 384 2.57 3.93 -16.91
N THR A 385 1.56 4.75 -17.07
CA THR A 385 1.53 6.12 -16.61
C THR A 385 0.38 6.28 -15.64
N TRP A 386 0.42 7.35 -14.87
CA TRP A 386 -0.68 7.65 -13.98
C TRP A 386 -1.87 8.14 -14.77
N GLY A 387 -3.07 7.84 -14.27
CA GLY A 387 -4.28 8.43 -14.78
C GLY A 387 -5.27 8.77 -13.68
N THR A 388 -6.26 9.55 -14.07
CA THR A 388 -7.49 9.75 -13.30
C THR A 388 -8.65 9.45 -14.21
N PHE A 389 -9.48 8.51 -13.78
CA PHE A 389 -10.63 8.01 -14.53
C PHE A 389 -11.66 7.42 -13.56
N ASP A 390 -12.86 7.19 -14.06
CA ASP A 390 -13.99 6.68 -13.30
C ASP A 390 -14.74 5.59 -14.11
N GLU A 391 -15.92 5.20 -13.64
CA GLU A 391 -16.80 4.25 -14.33
C GLU A 391 -17.51 4.85 -15.56
N SER A 392 -17.29 6.13 -15.86
CA SER A 392 -17.94 6.79 -17.00
C SER A 392 -17.23 6.46 -18.31
N THR A 393 -17.83 6.91 -19.42
CA THR A 393 -17.25 6.83 -20.77
C THR A 393 -16.39 8.06 -21.11
N ASN A 394 -16.14 8.95 -20.15
CA ASN A 394 -15.27 10.10 -20.37
C ASN A 394 -13.84 9.63 -20.63
N ALA A 395 -13.12 10.39 -21.46
CA ALA A 395 -11.72 10.10 -21.73
C ALA A 395 -10.89 10.17 -20.44
N PRO A 396 -10.07 9.14 -20.13
CA PRO A 396 -9.12 9.21 -19.03
C PRO A 396 -8.16 10.39 -19.19
N ILE A 397 -7.76 10.98 -18.06
CA ILE A 397 -6.69 11.98 -18.04
C ILE A 397 -5.41 11.24 -17.70
N SER A 398 -4.39 11.31 -18.56
CA SER A 398 -3.06 10.76 -18.33
C SER A 398 -2.09 11.80 -17.77
N TYR A 399 -1.07 11.35 -17.03
CA TYR A 399 -0.03 12.23 -16.48
C TYR A 399 1.38 11.90 -16.98
N PRO A 400 2.21 12.93 -17.23
CA PRO A 400 1.94 14.35 -16.98
C PRO A 400 0.89 14.94 -17.94
N ALA A 401 -0.01 15.77 -17.42
CA ALA A 401 -1.16 16.29 -18.16
C ALA A 401 -0.77 17.27 -19.30
N THR A 402 0.51 17.65 -19.40
CA THR A 402 1.03 18.54 -20.44
C THR A 402 2.20 17.87 -21.16
N VAL A 403 2.05 17.71 -22.46
CA VAL A 403 3.15 17.33 -23.36
C VAL A 403 4.07 18.54 -23.48
N GLY A 404 5.20 18.50 -22.78
CA GLY A 404 6.19 19.57 -22.80
C GLY A 404 7.03 19.56 -24.07
N ASN A 405 7.67 20.69 -24.38
CA ASN A 405 8.75 20.78 -25.38
C ASN A 405 10.05 20.10 -24.92
N THR A 406 9.97 19.37 -23.82
CA THR A 406 11.13 18.93 -23.06
C THR A 406 10.82 17.62 -22.36
N THR A 407 11.59 16.58 -22.67
CA THR A 407 11.58 15.30 -21.96
C THR A 407 12.91 15.13 -21.22
N ALA A 408 12.87 14.89 -19.92
CA ALA A 408 14.04 14.47 -19.16
C ALA A 408 14.37 13.01 -19.51
N PHE A 409 15.56 12.75 -20.02
CA PHE A 409 16.10 11.41 -20.16
C PHE A 409 16.86 11.04 -18.88
N ASN A 410 16.35 10.06 -18.14
CA ASN A 410 17.00 9.50 -16.96
C ASN A 410 17.69 8.18 -17.34
N PHE A 411 18.99 8.11 -17.11
CA PHE A 411 19.77 6.89 -17.21
C PHE A 411 19.98 6.33 -15.81
N ARG A 412 19.43 5.14 -15.55
CA ARG A 412 19.62 4.41 -14.29
C ARG A 412 20.55 3.23 -14.51
N LEU A 413 21.67 3.24 -13.82
CA LEU A 413 22.61 2.13 -13.80
C LEU A 413 22.36 1.25 -12.59
N ILE A 414 22.09 -0.05 -12.81
CA ILE A 414 21.88 -1.01 -11.73
C ILE A 414 23.11 -1.92 -11.60
N ASN A 415 23.58 -2.04 -10.37
CA ASN A 415 24.51 -3.08 -9.98
C ASN A 415 23.79 -4.17 -9.16
N ASN A 416 23.57 -5.32 -9.80
CA ASN A 416 22.94 -6.51 -9.23
C ASN A 416 23.93 -7.52 -8.63
N SER A 417 25.21 -7.16 -8.46
CA SER A 417 26.21 -8.08 -7.87
C SER A 417 26.14 -8.19 -6.34
N SER A 418 25.19 -7.52 -5.70
CA SER A 418 24.99 -7.47 -4.24
C SER A 418 23.56 -7.91 -3.88
N PRO A 419 23.36 -8.59 -2.72
CA PRO A 419 22.01 -8.87 -2.19
C PRO A 419 21.19 -7.61 -1.90
N THR A 420 21.84 -6.44 -1.83
CA THR A 420 21.19 -5.12 -1.87
C THR A 420 21.52 -4.46 -3.22
N PRO A 421 20.57 -4.43 -4.17
CA PRO A 421 20.78 -3.76 -5.45
C PRO A 421 21.13 -2.28 -5.20
N SER A 422 22.13 -1.77 -5.91
CA SER A 422 22.47 -0.35 -5.86
C SER A 422 22.24 0.28 -7.23
N ALA A 423 21.73 1.51 -7.24
CA ALA A 423 21.45 2.27 -8.46
C ALA A 423 22.18 3.61 -8.48
N ARG A 424 22.59 4.05 -9.67
CA ARG A 424 23.11 5.40 -9.93
C ARG A 424 22.32 6.01 -11.08
N ASP A 425 21.79 7.21 -10.84
CA ASP A 425 20.99 7.92 -11.83
C ASP A 425 21.80 9.09 -12.43
N SER A 426 21.67 9.28 -13.73
CA SER A 426 22.12 10.46 -14.47
C SER A 426 20.95 11.00 -15.26
N THR A 427 20.79 12.32 -15.36
CA THR A 427 19.67 12.92 -16.10
C THR A 427 20.18 14.01 -17.02
N TRP A 428 19.68 14.02 -18.25
CA TRP A 428 19.84 15.15 -19.16
C TRP A 428 18.53 15.45 -19.88
N THR A 429 18.47 16.61 -20.51
CA THR A 429 17.24 17.17 -21.04
C THR A 429 17.21 17.06 -22.56
N LEU A 430 16.18 16.42 -23.10
CA LEU A 430 15.88 16.38 -24.54
C LEU A 430 14.91 17.52 -24.86
N SER A 431 15.33 18.43 -25.73
CA SER A 431 14.50 19.58 -26.14
C SER A 431 14.07 19.40 -27.59
N GLY A 432 12.77 19.54 -27.87
CA GLY A 432 12.17 19.39 -29.19
C GLY A 432 10.71 19.84 -29.19
N GLN A 433 10.06 19.83 -30.34
CA GLN A 433 8.60 19.95 -30.40
C GLN A 433 7.93 18.73 -29.76
N PRO A 434 6.69 18.87 -29.27
CA PRO A 434 5.87 17.74 -28.86
C PRO A 434 5.82 16.68 -29.97
N ASN A 435 6.08 15.44 -29.60
CA ASN A 435 6.19 14.26 -30.48
C ASN A 435 7.45 14.16 -31.35
N ASP A 436 8.44 15.05 -31.21
CA ASP A 436 9.74 14.84 -31.84
C ASP A 436 10.35 13.50 -31.40
N HIS A 437 11.01 12.82 -32.33
CA HIS A 437 11.64 11.54 -32.10
C HIS A 437 13.15 11.69 -31.87
N PHE A 438 13.69 10.93 -30.93
CA PHE A 438 15.11 10.85 -30.64
C PHE A 438 15.55 9.39 -30.66
N LEU A 439 16.62 9.05 -31.37
CA LEU A 439 17.22 7.73 -31.28
C LEU A 439 18.16 7.67 -30.07
N LEU A 440 17.88 6.75 -29.15
CA LEU A 440 18.82 6.34 -28.13
C LEU A 440 19.84 5.38 -28.76
N GLN A 441 21.12 5.71 -28.62
CA GLN A 441 22.21 4.89 -29.13
C GLN A 441 23.21 4.54 -28.03
N THR A 442 23.88 3.39 -28.18
CA THR A 442 25.00 3.00 -27.32
C THR A 442 26.25 2.71 -28.14
N SER A 443 27.41 2.81 -27.48
CA SER A 443 28.72 2.47 -28.04
C SER A 443 29.63 1.93 -26.94
N THR A 444 30.59 1.07 -27.30
CA THR A 444 31.66 0.60 -26.41
C THR A 444 32.98 1.35 -26.62
N ASN A 445 33.11 2.12 -27.71
CA ASN A 445 34.36 2.73 -28.16
C ASN A 445 34.22 4.19 -28.64
N LEU A 446 33.02 4.79 -28.53
CA LEU A 446 32.65 6.12 -29.05
C LEU A 446 32.64 6.27 -30.58
N LEU A 447 33.00 5.23 -31.33
CA LEU A 447 33.08 5.25 -32.79
C LEU A 447 31.91 4.49 -33.42
N ASP A 448 31.67 3.28 -32.96
CA ASP A 448 30.62 2.40 -33.47
C ASP A 448 29.38 2.57 -32.60
N TRP A 449 28.31 3.11 -33.19
CA TRP A 449 27.05 3.39 -32.50
C TRP A 449 25.95 2.47 -33.00
N SER A 450 25.24 1.83 -32.08
CA SER A 450 24.04 1.05 -32.37
C SER A 450 22.81 1.72 -31.77
N SER A 451 21.72 1.76 -32.52
CA SER A 451 20.44 2.26 -32.02
C SER A 451 19.77 1.21 -31.14
N ILE A 452 19.32 1.64 -29.96
CA ILE A 452 18.64 0.79 -28.97
C ILE A 452 17.14 1.05 -28.99
N ALA A 453 16.72 2.32 -29.13
CA ALA A 453 15.32 2.70 -29.04
C ALA A 453 15.04 4.04 -29.70
N THR A 454 13.76 4.28 -29.99
CA THR A 454 13.23 5.59 -30.35
C THR A 454 12.46 6.15 -29.16
N ILE A 455 12.88 7.32 -28.68
CA ILE A 455 12.23 8.09 -27.62
C ILE A 455 11.34 9.12 -28.31
N THR A 456 10.10 9.27 -27.85
CA THR A 456 9.21 10.34 -28.31
C THR A 456 9.13 11.42 -27.25
N ASN A 457 9.29 12.68 -27.64
CA ASN A 457 9.14 13.83 -26.75
C ASN A 457 7.68 14.01 -26.34
N ARG A 458 7.28 13.33 -25.27
CA ARG A 458 5.93 13.43 -24.70
C ARG A 458 5.86 14.40 -23.50
N GLY A 459 6.91 15.19 -23.25
CA GLY A 459 7.09 15.81 -21.93
C GLY A 459 7.44 14.77 -20.86
N GLY A 460 7.72 15.21 -19.63
CA GLY A 460 7.96 14.31 -18.51
C GLY A 460 9.33 13.63 -18.52
N THR A 461 9.41 12.39 -18.00
CA THR A 461 10.66 11.62 -17.86
C THR A 461 10.59 10.34 -18.66
N PHE A 462 11.63 10.05 -19.46
CA PHE A 462 11.90 8.74 -20.03
C PHE A 462 13.07 8.11 -19.29
N THR A 463 12.98 6.84 -18.89
CA THR A 463 14.04 6.18 -18.13
C THR A 463 14.64 4.99 -18.88
N TYR A 464 15.96 4.98 -19.06
CA TYR A 464 16.68 3.80 -19.53
C TYR A 464 17.45 3.16 -18.37
N ILE A 465 17.13 1.89 -18.09
CA ILE A 465 17.76 1.08 -17.06
C ILE A 465 18.80 0.16 -17.70
N ASP A 466 20.06 0.29 -17.30
CA ASP A 466 21.13 -0.61 -17.74
C ASP A 466 21.64 -1.45 -16.57
N THR A 467 21.51 -2.77 -16.68
CA THR A 467 22.14 -3.71 -15.74
C THR A 467 23.48 -4.12 -16.32
N ILE A 468 24.57 -3.68 -15.71
CA ILE A 468 25.91 -4.02 -16.19
C ILE A 468 26.34 -5.40 -15.68
N ALA A 469 26.73 -6.29 -16.61
CA ALA A 469 27.45 -7.51 -16.28
C ALA A 469 28.87 -7.18 -15.76
N ALA A 470 29.37 -7.98 -14.80
CA ALA A 470 30.63 -7.77 -14.06
C ALA A 470 31.93 -7.62 -14.89
N LYS A 471 31.87 -7.67 -16.23
CA LYS A 471 33.01 -7.56 -17.15
C LYS A 471 32.93 -6.40 -18.16
N THR A 472 31.98 -5.48 -18.03
CA THR A 472 31.92 -4.31 -18.93
C THR A 472 32.85 -3.22 -18.41
N SER A 473 33.90 -2.88 -19.16
CA SER A 473 34.87 -1.84 -18.76
C SER A 473 34.32 -0.42 -18.90
N GLN A 474 33.52 -0.16 -19.94
CA GLN A 474 32.86 1.12 -20.22
C GLN A 474 31.75 0.96 -21.26
N ARG A 475 30.71 1.79 -21.16
CA ARG A 475 29.63 1.91 -22.15
C ARG A 475 29.19 3.37 -22.25
N TYR A 476 28.97 3.83 -23.47
CA TYR A 476 28.59 5.21 -23.78
C TYR A 476 27.16 5.26 -24.30
N PHE A 477 26.47 6.35 -24.01
CA PHE A 477 25.09 6.58 -24.43
C PHE A 477 24.97 7.97 -25.04
N ARG A 478 24.15 8.09 -26.09
CA ARG A 478 23.76 9.38 -26.64
C ARG A 478 22.33 9.32 -27.16
N THR A 479 21.72 10.48 -27.25
CA THR A 479 20.44 10.69 -27.92
C THR A 479 20.66 11.58 -29.13
N ILE A 480 20.18 11.17 -30.31
CA ILE A 480 20.23 11.98 -31.53
C ILE A 480 18.80 12.32 -31.97
N PRO A 481 18.50 13.58 -32.33
CA PRO A 481 17.22 13.91 -32.99
C PRO A 481 17.07 13.09 -34.28
N GLN A 482 15.85 12.66 -34.59
CA GLN A 482 15.52 11.93 -35.81
C GLN A 482 14.99 12.86 -36.90
#